data_AF-A0A848TYR8-F1
#
_entry.id   AF-A0A848TYR8-F1
#
_cell.length_a   1.000
_cell.length_b   1.000
_cell.length_c   1.000
_cell.angle_alpha   90.00
_cell.angle_beta   90.00
_cell.angle_gamma   90.00
#
_symmetry.space_group_name_H-M   'P 1'
#
loop_
_entity.id
_entity.type
_entity.pdbx_description
1 polymer ?
#
loop_
_entity_poly.entity_id
_entity_poly.type
_entity_poly.pdbx_seq_one_letter_code
_entity_poly.pdbx_strand_id
1 'polypeptide(L)'
;MCLKIKHFVAFITIIGLTSCDQNDKALKKIEGKQIAIDSSYILNESIETFVTPYKKRINEILDSTLTYAPKAITKTDGEFNTTAGNLMADIVLSEANPIFKSRTGKEIDFVLLNHGGIRSIISAGNVSARNAFEVMPFENNIVVAEIKGSDVQEMLSFLIQSGRAHP
;
A
#
# COMPACT_ATOMS: atom_id res chain seq x y z
N MET A 1 0.22 -29.05 -76.93
CA MET A 1 1.62 -28.69 -76.59
C MET A 1 2.06 -29.62 -75.46
N CYS A 2 2.91 -30.63 -75.74
CA CYS A 2 3.37 -31.58 -74.71
C CYS A 2 4.52 -30.97 -73.91
N LEU A 3 4.35 -30.82 -72.59
CA LEU A 3 5.45 -30.42 -71.70
C LEU A 3 6.53 -31.50 -71.71
N LYS A 4 7.77 -31.15 -72.07
CA LYS A 4 8.92 -32.07 -72.00
C LYS A 4 9.39 -32.22 -70.56
N ILE A 5 9.93 -33.38 -70.20
CA ILE A 5 10.35 -33.74 -68.83
C ILE A 5 11.31 -32.71 -68.17
N LYS A 6 12.12 -32.01 -68.97
CA LYS A 6 12.99 -30.91 -68.50
C LYS A 6 12.21 -29.71 -67.95
N HIS A 7 11.02 -29.42 -68.49
CA HIS A 7 10.14 -28.36 -67.98
C HIS A 7 9.48 -28.77 -66.67
N PHE A 8 9.18 -30.06 -66.50
CA PHE A 8 8.63 -30.60 -65.24
C PHE A 8 9.66 -30.57 -64.11
N VAL A 9 10.90 -30.98 -64.40
CA VAL A 9 12.02 -30.87 -63.45
C VAL A 9 12.28 -29.41 -63.09
N ALA A 10 12.33 -28.50 -64.08
CA ALA A 10 12.50 -27.07 -63.81
C ALA A 10 11.37 -26.49 -62.94
N PHE A 11 10.12 -26.89 -63.18
CA PHE A 11 8.98 -26.44 -62.37
C PHE A 11 9.09 -26.94 -60.92
N ILE A 12 9.45 -28.21 -60.72
CA ILE A 12 9.62 -28.79 -59.37
C ILE A 12 10.79 -28.13 -58.64
N THR A 13 11.91 -27.87 -59.33
CA THR A 13 13.07 -27.20 -58.72
C THR A 13 12.74 -25.76 -58.33
N ILE A 14 11.97 -25.03 -59.15
CA ILE A 14 11.51 -23.67 -58.84
C ILE A 14 10.56 -23.66 -57.63
N ILE A 15 9.61 -24.59 -57.57
CA ILE A 15 8.67 -24.71 -56.43
C ILE A 15 9.43 -25.08 -55.14
N GLY A 16 10.43 -25.95 -55.23
CA GLY A 16 11.25 -26.36 -54.08
C GLY A 16 12.09 -25.21 -53.49
N LEU A 17 12.52 -24.24 -54.31
CA LEU A 17 13.28 -23.08 -53.86
C LEU A 17 12.41 -21.99 -53.20
N THR A 18 11.09 -21.98 -53.45
CA THR A 18 10.17 -20.97 -52.88
C THR A 18 9.49 -21.40 -51.59
N SER A 19 9.73 -22.62 -51.10
CA SER A 19 9.00 -23.19 -49.95
C SER A 19 9.66 -22.92 -48.58
N CYS A 20 10.82 -22.26 -48.53
CA CYS A 20 11.44 -21.88 -47.26
C CYS A 20 10.80 -20.60 -46.72
N ASP A 21 9.73 -20.76 -45.97
CA ASP A 21 9.12 -19.68 -45.20
C ASP A 21 9.91 -19.45 -43.90
N GLN A 22 11.01 -18.68 -44.00
CA GLN A 22 11.77 -18.19 -42.85
C GLN A 22 11.03 -17.02 -42.19
N ASN A 23 9.81 -17.27 -41.74
CA ASN A 23 9.10 -16.32 -40.92
C ASN A 23 9.66 -16.40 -39.50
N ASP A 24 10.58 -15.50 -39.15
CA ASP A 24 10.91 -15.22 -37.77
C ASP A 24 9.59 -14.99 -37.03
N LYS A 25 9.31 -15.82 -36.00
CA LYS A 25 8.11 -15.69 -35.17
C LYS A 25 8.24 -14.44 -34.32
N ALA A 26 8.05 -13.29 -34.95
CA ALA A 26 7.96 -12.02 -34.28
C ALA A 26 6.63 -11.98 -33.54
N LEU A 27 6.71 -11.70 -32.25
CA LEU A 27 5.55 -11.43 -31.40
C LEU A 27 4.71 -10.31 -32.05
N LYS A 28 3.52 -10.64 -32.54
CA LYS A 28 2.64 -9.66 -33.22
C LYS A 28 1.72 -8.92 -32.26
N LYS A 29 1.28 -9.57 -31.18
CA LYS A 29 0.35 -9.01 -30.20
C LYS A 29 0.39 -9.81 -28.91
N ILE A 30 0.31 -9.11 -27.79
CA ILE A 30 -0.01 -9.70 -26.47
C ILE A 30 -1.41 -9.23 -26.12
N GLU A 31 -2.30 -10.17 -25.80
CA GLU A 31 -3.62 -9.88 -25.26
C GLU A 31 -3.68 -10.37 -23.82
N GLY A 32 -4.15 -9.51 -22.92
CA GLY A 32 -4.41 -9.83 -21.52
C GLY A 32 -5.84 -9.47 -21.17
N LYS A 33 -6.47 -10.29 -20.33
CA LYS A 33 -7.77 -10.00 -19.74
C LYS A 33 -7.63 -10.09 -18.22
N GLN A 34 -8.11 -9.07 -17.52
CA GLN A 34 -8.22 -9.13 -16.07
C GLN A 34 -9.33 -10.12 -15.69
N ILE A 35 -8.98 -11.10 -14.88
CA ILE A 35 -9.96 -11.97 -14.24
C ILE A 35 -10.32 -11.29 -12.92
N ALA A 36 -11.54 -10.78 -12.80
CA ALA A 36 -12.04 -10.24 -11.55
C ALA A 36 -12.23 -11.39 -10.55
N ILE A 37 -11.76 -11.19 -9.32
CA ILE A 37 -12.02 -12.08 -8.19
C ILE A 37 -13.06 -11.37 -7.32
N ASP A 38 -14.28 -11.89 -7.30
CA ASP A 38 -15.43 -11.31 -6.60
C ASP A 38 -16.23 -12.40 -5.86
N SER A 39 -17.38 -12.04 -5.31
CA SER A 39 -18.24 -12.94 -4.52
C SER A 39 -19.00 -13.97 -5.35
N SER A 40 -18.90 -13.97 -6.69
CA SER A 40 -19.54 -14.97 -7.55
C SER A 40 -18.82 -16.31 -7.56
N TYR A 41 -17.58 -16.37 -7.08
CA TYR A 41 -16.81 -17.61 -6.98
C TYR A 41 -17.15 -18.38 -5.70
N ILE A 42 -17.22 -19.70 -5.82
CA ILE A 42 -17.42 -20.59 -4.68
C ILE A 42 -16.11 -20.70 -3.90
N LEU A 43 -16.19 -20.49 -2.59
CA LEU A 43 -15.04 -20.63 -1.69
C LEU A 43 -14.52 -22.08 -1.70
N ASN A 44 -13.21 -22.24 -1.72
CA ASN A 44 -12.60 -23.55 -1.59
C ASN A 44 -12.58 -23.97 -0.11
N GLU A 45 -13.37 -24.99 0.22
CA GLU A 45 -13.54 -25.48 1.60
C GLU A 45 -12.21 -25.92 2.26
N SER A 46 -11.29 -26.51 1.49
CA SER A 46 -9.98 -26.91 2.01
C SER A 46 -9.14 -25.70 2.41
N ILE A 47 -9.23 -24.60 1.66
CA ILE A 47 -8.53 -23.35 2.00
C ILE A 47 -9.21 -22.70 3.21
N GLU A 48 -10.53 -22.63 3.24
CA GLU A 48 -11.27 -22.04 4.36
C GLU A 48 -10.98 -22.76 5.68
N THR A 49 -10.98 -24.10 5.65
CA THR A 49 -10.64 -24.93 6.82
C THR A 49 -9.21 -24.68 7.29
N PHE A 50 -8.27 -24.54 6.35
CA PHE A 50 -6.88 -24.24 6.66
C PHE A 50 -6.69 -22.86 7.30
N VAL A 51 -7.36 -21.82 6.80
CA VAL A 51 -7.18 -20.44 7.31
C VAL A 51 -7.99 -20.13 8.58
N THR A 52 -9.08 -20.86 8.83
CA THR A 52 -10.00 -20.66 9.97
C THR A 52 -9.31 -20.52 11.33
N PRO A 53 -8.40 -21.42 11.76
CA PRO A 53 -7.77 -21.30 13.08
C PRO A 53 -6.91 -20.04 13.22
N TYR A 54 -6.24 -19.62 12.15
CA TYR A 54 -5.44 -18.39 12.15
C TYR A 54 -6.33 -17.14 12.24
N LYS A 55 -7.41 -17.10 11.45
CA LYS A 55 -8.40 -16.02 11.50
C LYS A 55 -9.02 -15.89 12.88
N LYS A 56 -9.37 -17.02 13.51
CA LYS A 56 -9.89 -17.05 14.88
C LYS A 56 -8.90 -16.46 15.87
N ARG A 57 -7.64 -16.90 15.84
CA ARG A 57 -6.61 -16.39 16.74
C ARG A 57 -6.34 -14.90 16.53
N ILE A 58 -6.30 -14.43 15.28
CA ILE A 58 -6.12 -13.01 14.95
C ILE A 58 -7.28 -12.21 15.54
N ASN A 59 -8.53 -12.64 15.34
CA ASN A 59 -9.69 -11.93 15.90
C ASN A 59 -9.68 -11.90 17.43
N GLU A 60 -9.36 -13.02 18.09
CA GLU A 60 -9.23 -13.06 19.56
C GLU A 60 -8.22 -12.02 20.07
N ILE A 61 -7.07 -11.88 19.41
CA ILE A 61 -6.05 -10.90 19.80
C ILE A 61 -6.51 -9.47 19.50
N LEU A 62 -7.06 -9.24 18.31
CA LEU A 62 -7.44 -7.91 17.85
C LEU A 62 -8.68 -7.35 18.57
N ASP A 63 -9.57 -8.21 19.05
CA ASP A 63 -10.83 -7.82 19.70
C ASP A 63 -10.70 -7.70 21.22
N SER A 64 -9.58 -8.13 21.79
CA SER A 64 -9.30 -7.97 23.22
C SER A 64 -9.16 -6.48 23.58
N THR A 65 -9.90 -6.03 24.59
CA THR A 65 -9.84 -4.64 25.05
C THR A 65 -8.50 -4.37 25.73
N LEU A 66 -7.79 -3.35 25.26
CA LEU A 66 -6.51 -2.91 25.80
C LEU A 66 -6.66 -1.71 26.74
N THR A 67 -7.56 -0.80 26.41
CA THR A 67 -7.78 0.44 27.18
C THR A 67 -9.18 1.02 26.91
N TYR A 68 -9.45 2.20 27.46
CA TYR A 68 -10.72 2.91 27.35
C TYR A 68 -10.52 4.36 26.90
N ALA A 69 -11.27 4.79 25.88
CA ALA A 69 -11.34 6.17 25.42
C ALA A 69 -12.53 6.89 26.09
N PRO A 70 -12.29 7.93 26.92
CA PRO A 70 -13.37 8.63 27.62
C PRO A 70 -14.27 9.47 26.69
N LYS A 71 -13.75 9.83 25.52
CA LYS A 71 -14.43 10.58 24.47
C LYS A 71 -13.99 10.04 23.11
N ALA A 72 -14.77 10.33 22.08
CA ALA A 72 -14.37 10.01 20.72
C ALA A 72 -13.12 10.82 20.33
N ILE A 73 -12.16 10.14 19.70
CA ILE A 73 -10.92 10.71 19.19
C ILE A 73 -11.06 10.72 17.66
N THR A 74 -11.06 11.91 17.08
CA THR A 74 -11.40 12.09 15.66
C THR A 74 -10.39 12.99 14.97
N LYS A 75 -10.43 12.97 13.63
CA LYS A 75 -9.67 13.88 12.78
C LYS A 75 -10.49 15.08 12.32
N THR A 76 -11.67 15.31 12.88
CA THR A 76 -12.61 16.35 12.40
C THR A 76 -13.11 17.25 13.52
N ASP A 77 -12.55 17.12 14.72
CA ASP A 77 -12.92 17.88 15.92
C ASP A 77 -12.12 19.18 16.10
N GLY A 78 -11.41 19.60 15.04
CA GLY A 78 -10.79 20.92 14.94
C GLY A 78 -10.38 21.23 13.50
N GLU A 79 -10.13 22.50 13.23
CA GLU A 79 -9.90 23.01 11.86
C GLU A 79 -8.51 22.61 11.32
N PHE A 80 -7.47 22.86 12.13
CA PHE A 80 -6.08 22.55 11.76
C PHE A 80 -5.42 21.55 12.71
N ASN A 81 -5.96 21.40 13.92
CA ASN A 81 -5.44 20.53 14.96
C ASN A 81 -6.60 19.70 15.52
N THR A 82 -6.37 18.40 15.72
CA THR A 82 -7.43 17.42 16.02
C THR A 82 -6.95 16.47 17.11
N THR A 83 -7.88 15.88 17.85
CA THR A 83 -7.51 14.96 18.95
C THR A 83 -6.75 13.73 18.45
N ALA A 84 -7.16 13.16 17.30
CA ALA A 84 -6.46 12.03 16.69
C ALA A 84 -5.06 12.41 16.22
N GLY A 85 -4.92 13.60 15.62
CA GLY A 85 -3.63 14.10 15.16
C GLY A 85 -2.62 14.24 16.28
N ASN A 86 -2.98 14.95 17.34
CA ASN A 86 -2.12 15.14 18.50
C ASN A 86 -1.75 13.81 19.15
N LEU A 87 -2.72 12.92 19.37
CA LEU A 87 -2.47 11.61 19.97
C LEU A 87 -1.43 10.82 19.16
N MET A 88 -1.55 10.81 17.83
CA MET A 88 -0.62 10.08 16.98
C MET A 88 0.78 10.71 16.98
N ALA A 89 0.88 12.04 16.93
CA ALA A 89 2.15 12.75 17.01
C ALA A 89 2.85 12.49 18.36
N ASP A 90 2.08 12.55 19.46
CA ASP A 90 2.56 12.29 20.82
C ASP A 90 3.07 10.85 20.97
N ILE A 91 2.33 9.85 20.47
CA ILE A 91 2.75 8.45 20.49
C ILE A 91 4.04 8.25 19.69
N VAL A 92 4.12 8.81 18.47
CA VAL A 92 5.33 8.67 17.64
C VAL A 92 6.53 9.32 18.35
N LEU A 93 6.36 10.50 18.95
CA LEU A 93 7.41 11.17 19.68
C LEU A 93 7.83 10.37 20.92
N SER A 94 6.88 9.86 21.72
CA SER A 94 7.15 9.12 22.95
C SER A 94 7.87 7.80 22.69
N GLU A 95 7.50 7.09 21.63
CA GLU A 95 8.09 5.80 21.28
C GLU A 95 9.42 5.95 20.53
N ALA A 96 9.55 6.94 19.66
CA ALA A 96 10.75 7.12 18.83
C ALA A 96 11.89 7.84 19.57
N ASN A 97 11.59 8.85 20.40
CA ASN A 97 12.62 9.70 21.02
C ASN A 97 13.59 8.91 21.92
N PRO A 98 13.17 7.98 22.79
CA PRO A 98 14.11 7.18 23.60
C PRO A 98 15.07 6.35 22.74
N ILE A 99 14.55 5.76 21.65
CA ILE A 99 15.36 4.97 20.71
C ILE A 99 16.36 5.88 20.01
N PHE A 100 15.92 7.03 19.50
CA PHE A 100 16.78 7.99 18.83
C PHE A 100 17.87 8.54 19.74
N LYS A 101 17.52 8.92 20.98
CA LYS A 101 18.43 9.43 22.00
C LYS A 101 19.48 8.40 22.39
N SER A 102 19.10 7.14 22.58
CA SER A 102 20.06 6.08 22.91
C SER A 102 21.08 5.83 21.79
N ARG A 103 20.70 6.08 20.53
CA ARG A 103 21.56 5.86 19.36
C ARG A 103 22.44 7.05 19.00
N THR A 104 21.98 8.27 19.27
CA THR A 104 22.60 9.50 18.74
C THR A 104 23.02 10.50 19.81
N GLY A 105 22.48 10.40 21.02
CA GLY A 105 22.63 11.42 22.07
C GLY A 105 21.82 12.70 21.84
N LYS A 106 21.08 12.82 20.73
CA LYS A 106 20.19 13.95 20.41
C LYS A 106 18.74 13.61 20.76
N GLU A 107 17.88 14.62 20.82
CA GLU A 107 16.43 14.45 21.00
C GLU A 107 15.67 14.90 19.76
N ILE A 108 14.47 14.36 19.56
CA ILE A 108 13.57 14.74 18.46
C ILE A 108 12.81 16.01 18.90
N ASP A 109 12.85 17.05 18.06
CA ASP A 109 12.21 18.35 18.36
C ASP A 109 10.70 18.35 18.12
N PHE A 110 10.24 17.72 17.02
CA PHE A 110 8.83 17.62 16.68
C PHE A 110 8.54 16.41 15.78
N VAL A 111 7.28 16.02 15.71
CA VAL A 111 6.74 15.03 14.78
C VAL A 111 5.82 15.74 13.80
N LEU A 112 5.89 15.35 12.52
CA LEU A 112 4.95 15.79 11.50
C LEU A 112 4.29 14.57 10.87
N LEU A 113 2.97 14.52 10.91
CA LEU A 113 2.19 13.49 10.25
C LEU A 113 1.26 14.14 9.22
N ASN A 114 0.80 13.36 8.26
CA ASN A 114 -0.17 13.85 7.27
C ASN A 114 -1.59 13.44 7.68
N HIS A 115 -2.55 14.36 7.53
CA HIS A 115 -3.94 14.12 7.93
C HIS A 115 -4.58 12.95 7.17
N GLY A 116 -4.18 12.72 5.93
CA GLY A 116 -4.65 11.60 5.10
C GLY A 116 -4.24 10.21 5.62
N GLY A 117 -3.24 10.16 6.51
CA GLY A 117 -2.79 8.94 7.18
C GLY A 117 -3.78 8.43 8.24
N ILE A 118 -4.68 9.28 8.74
CA ILE A 118 -5.70 8.91 9.73
C ILE A 118 -6.94 8.38 8.99
N ARG A 119 -7.21 7.09 9.11
CA ARG A 119 -8.21 6.38 8.28
C ARG A 119 -9.54 6.09 8.98
N SER A 120 -9.55 6.10 10.31
CA SER A 120 -10.74 5.88 11.12
C SER A 120 -10.76 6.77 12.37
N ILE A 121 -11.89 6.81 13.05
CA ILE A 121 -12.05 7.39 14.38
C ILE A 121 -11.81 6.33 15.46
N ILE A 122 -11.46 6.76 16.67
CA ILE A 122 -11.56 5.91 17.87
C ILE A 122 -12.81 6.37 18.62
N SER A 123 -13.84 5.53 18.67
CA SER A 123 -15.06 5.86 19.40
C SER A 123 -14.81 5.88 20.92
N ALA A 124 -15.63 6.62 21.66
CA ALA A 124 -15.64 6.51 23.11
C ALA A 124 -16.00 5.08 23.52
N GLY A 125 -15.36 4.54 24.55
CA GLY A 125 -15.56 3.15 24.95
C GLY A 125 -14.27 2.34 24.96
N ASN A 126 -14.42 1.03 24.85
CA ASN A 126 -13.31 0.09 24.78
C ASN A 126 -12.49 0.30 23.51
N VAL A 127 -11.17 0.28 23.66
CA VAL A 127 -10.20 0.38 22.57
C VAL A 127 -9.39 -0.91 22.53
N SER A 128 -9.36 -1.56 21.37
CA SER A 128 -8.59 -2.76 21.10
C SER A 128 -7.51 -2.52 20.05
N ALA A 129 -6.65 -3.52 19.81
CA ALA A 129 -5.66 -3.45 18.74
C ALA A 129 -6.31 -3.28 17.36
N ARG A 130 -7.53 -3.82 17.14
CA ARG A 130 -8.28 -3.60 15.89
C ARG A 130 -8.48 -2.12 15.60
N ASN A 131 -8.82 -1.32 16.61
CA ASN A 131 -9.03 0.11 16.41
C ASN A 131 -7.73 0.81 15.95
N ALA A 132 -6.58 0.41 16.47
CA ALA A 132 -5.29 0.93 16.00
C ALA A 132 -5.05 0.61 14.52
N PHE A 133 -5.32 -0.63 14.09
CA PHE A 133 -5.23 -1.04 12.68
C PHE A 133 -6.26 -0.32 11.79
N GLU A 134 -7.44 0.00 12.29
CA GLU A 134 -8.43 0.78 11.55
C GLU A 134 -7.99 2.24 11.37
N VAL A 135 -7.33 2.82 12.38
CA VAL A 135 -6.82 4.19 12.35
C VAL A 135 -5.61 4.32 11.42
N MET A 136 -4.62 3.43 11.54
CA MET A 136 -3.42 3.39 10.71
C MET A 136 -3.25 2.00 10.08
N PRO A 137 -4.00 1.68 9.01
CA PRO A 137 -4.01 0.35 8.38
C PRO A 137 -2.75 0.05 7.55
N PHE A 138 -1.84 1.01 7.46
CA PHE A 138 -0.60 0.87 6.72
C PHE A 138 0.53 0.63 7.70
N GLU A 139 1.34 -0.41 7.46
CA GLU A 139 2.56 -0.70 8.22
C GLU A 139 3.66 0.32 7.87
N ASN A 140 3.42 1.59 8.21
CA ASN A 140 4.34 2.68 7.96
C ASN A 140 5.57 2.57 8.89
N ASN A 141 6.70 3.11 8.43
CA ASN A 141 7.90 3.22 9.23
C ASN A 141 8.07 4.64 9.76
N ILE A 142 8.62 4.77 10.97
CA ILE A 142 9.03 6.06 11.53
C ILE A 142 10.41 6.41 10.98
N VAL A 143 10.54 7.61 10.40
CA VAL A 143 11.79 8.16 9.88
C VAL A 143 12.13 9.43 10.65
N VAL A 144 13.38 9.54 11.10
CA VAL A 144 13.91 10.76 11.73
C VAL A 144 14.85 11.44 10.73
N ALA A 145 14.59 12.71 10.45
CA ALA A 145 15.39 13.52 9.54
C ALA A 145 15.87 14.79 10.23
N GLU A 146 17.17 15.08 10.14
CA GLU A 146 17.75 16.35 10.56
C GLU A 146 17.59 17.36 9.42
N ILE A 147 16.91 18.47 9.69
CA ILE A 147 16.65 19.54 8.72
C ILE A 147 17.13 20.88 9.27
N LYS A 148 17.47 21.81 8.38
CA LYS A 148 17.91 23.14 8.81
C LYS A 148 16.73 23.92 9.37
N GLY A 149 16.99 24.78 10.36
CA GLY A 149 15.97 25.66 10.91
C GLY A 149 15.32 26.58 9.86
N SER A 150 16.04 26.97 8.81
CA SER A 150 15.49 27.72 7.66
C SER A 150 14.38 26.94 6.96
N ASP A 151 14.59 25.64 6.77
CA ASP A 151 13.69 24.78 6.01
C ASP A 151 12.44 24.46 6.86
N VAL A 152 12.59 24.41 8.18
CA VAL A 152 11.46 24.36 9.14
C VAL A 152 10.56 25.59 8.97
N GLN A 153 11.15 26.80 8.88
CA GLN A 153 10.38 28.04 8.71
C GLN A 153 9.66 28.08 7.36
N GLU A 154 10.30 27.59 6.29
CA GLU A 154 9.67 27.46 4.98
C GLU A 154 8.51 26.46 4.99
N MET A 155 8.69 25.30 5.63
CA MET A 155 7.65 24.30 5.83
C MET A 155 6.45 24.87 6.59
N LEU A 156 6.67 25.57 7.72
CA LEU A 156 5.59 26.22 8.47
C LEU A 156 4.85 27.27 7.62
N SER A 157 5.59 28.06 6.85
CA SER A 157 5.01 29.07 5.94
C SER A 157 4.13 28.41 4.87
N PHE A 158 4.59 27.30 4.29
CA PHE A 158 3.81 26.49 3.35
C PHE A 158 2.53 25.95 3.99
N LEU A 159 2.61 25.39 5.20
CA LEU A 159 1.46 24.84 5.91
C LEU A 159 0.39 25.92 6.15
N ILE A 160 0.80 27.10 6.63
CA ILE A 160 -0.08 28.26 6.84
C ILE A 160 -0.77 28.68 5.53
N GLN A 161 -0.04 28.78 4.42
CA GLN A 161 -0.62 29.18 3.13
C GLN A 161 -1.53 28.11 2.52
N SER A 162 -1.21 26.82 2.75
CA SER A 162 -1.98 25.71 2.19
C SER A 162 -3.38 25.59 2.79
N GLY A 163 -3.58 26.05 4.02
CA GLY A 163 -4.86 25.97 4.74
C GLY A 163 -5.37 24.54 4.93
N ARG A 164 -4.47 23.54 4.93
CA ARG A 164 -4.83 22.13 5.14
C ARG A 164 -4.42 21.68 6.53
N ALA A 165 -5.23 20.81 7.13
CA ALA A 165 -4.87 20.18 8.39
C ALA A 165 -3.68 19.23 8.20
N HIS A 166 -2.70 19.34 9.09
CA HIS A 166 -1.57 18.44 9.23
C HIS A 166 -1.41 18.11 10.72
N PRO A 167 -1.54 16.83 11.12
CA PRO A 167 -1.35 16.42 12.50
C PRO A 167 0.09 16.57 12.99
#